data_AF-A0A368UAI4-F1
#
_entry.id   AF-A0A368UAI4-F1
#
_cell.length_a   1.000
_cell.length_b   1.000
_cell.length_c   1.000
_cell.angle_alpha   90.00
_cell.angle_beta   90.00
_cell.angle_gamma   90.00
#
_symmetry.space_group_name_H-M   'P 1'
#
loop_
_entity.id
_entity.type
_entity.pdbx_description
1 polymer ?
#
loop_
_entity_poly.entity_id
_entity_poly.type
_entity_poly.pdbx_seq_one_letter_code
_entity_poly.pdbx_strand_id
1 'polypeptide(L)'
;MKKIKHILITLATAILLIADIAPPIVYANETNKIVNEQQEIQKAVDEIDEKLSQPINISEAELNARISEAKERYPDLTEERMKELAYQTLTPYSYRASVWDGKGVTLSEFAWVVENLIASAISGGVAGIGNLVKKRGLAAARATLSRVAKNAAIRLGIYSNWLGVILDRAFDYINIFYNVGYGLAKYVDSIDFHKNNGRINAWP
;
A
#
# COMPACT_ATOMS: atom_id res chain seq x y z
N MET A 1 -0.46 -23.53 -65.09
CA MET A 1 -1.54 -22.78 -64.39
C MET A 1 -2.15 -23.51 -63.19
N LYS A 2 -2.44 -24.84 -63.25
CA LYS A 2 -3.05 -25.59 -62.12
C LYS A 2 -2.24 -25.56 -60.80
N LYS A 3 -0.90 -25.61 -60.86
CA LYS A 3 -0.02 -25.59 -59.68
C LYS A 3 0.01 -24.23 -58.96
N ILE A 4 -0.06 -23.13 -59.70
CA ILE A 4 -0.08 -21.76 -59.14
C ILE A 4 -1.41 -21.48 -58.42
N LYS A 5 -2.54 -21.95 -58.97
CA LYS A 5 -3.85 -21.87 -58.31
C LYS A 5 -3.90 -22.66 -57.00
N HIS A 6 -3.27 -23.83 -56.92
CA HIS A 6 -3.19 -24.58 -55.66
C HIS A 6 -2.41 -23.82 -54.59
N ILE A 7 -1.23 -23.28 -54.92
CA ILE A 7 -0.40 -22.53 -53.96
C ILE A 7 -1.14 -21.31 -53.40
N LEU A 8 -1.87 -20.57 -54.24
CA LEU A 8 -2.66 -19.43 -53.81
C LEU A 8 -3.83 -19.82 -52.87
N ILE A 9 -4.46 -20.98 -53.13
CA ILE A 9 -5.55 -21.48 -52.28
C ILE A 9 -5.00 -21.94 -50.92
N THR A 10 -3.87 -22.64 -50.88
CA THR A 10 -3.25 -23.06 -49.61
C THR A 10 -2.74 -21.89 -48.78
N LEU A 11 -2.26 -20.82 -49.42
CA LEU A 11 -1.82 -19.61 -48.75
C LEU A 11 -3.01 -18.84 -48.16
N ALA A 12 -4.12 -18.75 -48.89
CA ALA A 12 -5.34 -18.10 -48.41
C ALA A 12 -5.98 -18.85 -47.23
N THR A 13 -6.01 -20.19 -47.25
CA THR A 13 -6.52 -20.97 -46.12
C THR A 13 -5.61 -20.90 -44.90
N ALA A 14 -4.29 -20.83 -45.07
CA ALA A 14 -3.36 -20.63 -43.96
C ALA A 14 -3.56 -19.26 -43.28
N ILE A 15 -3.77 -18.20 -44.06
CA ILE A 15 -4.01 -16.84 -43.52
C ILE A 15 -5.35 -16.76 -42.77
N LEU A 16 -6.41 -17.37 -43.32
CA LEU A 16 -7.72 -17.45 -42.67
C LEU A 16 -7.66 -18.26 -41.35
N LEU A 17 -6.93 -19.37 -41.34
CA LEU A 17 -6.70 -20.14 -40.11
C LEU A 17 -5.95 -19.31 -39.07
N ILE A 18 -4.86 -18.60 -39.44
CA ILE A 18 -4.10 -17.75 -38.50
C ILE A 18 -4.97 -16.61 -37.93
N ALA A 19 -5.86 -16.04 -38.73
CA ALA A 19 -6.77 -14.97 -38.32
C ALA A 19 -7.81 -15.42 -37.26
N ASP A 20 -8.21 -16.69 -37.26
CA ASP A 20 -9.17 -17.23 -36.28
C ASP A 20 -8.51 -17.67 -34.96
N ILE A 21 -7.23 -18.04 -34.96
CA ILE A 21 -6.49 -18.46 -33.73
C ILE A 21 -5.74 -17.32 -33.05
N ALA A 22 -5.33 -16.28 -33.77
CA ALA A 22 -4.62 -15.16 -33.16
C ALA A 22 -5.43 -14.41 -32.08
N PRO A 23 -6.73 -14.06 -32.29
CA PRO A 23 -7.52 -13.39 -31.27
C PRO A 23 -7.74 -14.24 -30.00
N PRO A 24 -8.11 -15.52 -30.07
CA PRO A 24 -8.21 -16.39 -28.90
C PRO A 24 -6.91 -16.57 -28.13
N ILE A 25 -5.76 -16.69 -28.83
CA ILE A 25 -4.44 -16.86 -28.19
C ILE A 25 -4.02 -15.57 -27.47
N VAL A 26 -4.22 -14.41 -28.08
CA VAL A 26 -3.92 -13.10 -27.46
C VAL A 26 -4.81 -12.88 -26.25
N TYR A 27 -6.12 -13.13 -26.37
CA TYR A 27 -7.07 -12.99 -25.26
C TYR A 27 -6.72 -13.94 -24.10
N ALA A 28 -6.47 -15.23 -24.38
CA ALA A 28 -6.09 -16.21 -23.37
C ALA A 28 -4.81 -15.81 -22.61
N ASN A 29 -3.81 -15.29 -23.34
CA ASN A 29 -2.55 -14.84 -22.75
C ASN A 29 -2.74 -13.58 -21.88
N GLU A 30 -3.56 -12.63 -22.32
CA GLU A 30 -3.91 -11.44 -21.53
C GLU A 30 -4.70 -11.82 -20.27
N THR A 31 -5.68 -12.73 -20.36
CA THR A 31 -6.40 -13.22 -19.19
C THR A 31 -5.47 -13.93 -18.20
N ASN A 32 -4.55 -14.78 -18.67
CA ASN A 32 -3.58 -15.44 -17.79
C ASN A 32 -2.66 -14.43 -17.10
N LYS A 33 -2.26 -13.37 -17.80
CA LYS A 33 -1.46 -12.29 -17.21
C LYS A 33 -2.23 -11.54 -16.11
N ILE A 34 -3.48 -11.18 -16.35
CA ILE A 34 -4.33 -10.50 -15.36
C ILE A 34 -4.55 -11.39 -14.13
N VAL A 35 -4.84 -12.68 -14.35
CA VAL A 35 -5.04 -13.64 -13.25
C VAL A 35 -3.77 -13.79 -12.41
N ASN A 36 -2.60 -13.90 -13.04
CA ASN A 36 -1.32 -13.98 -12.33
C ASN A 36 -1.02 -12.70 -11.54
N GLU A 37 -1.28 -11.52 -12.12
CA GLU A 37 -1.13 -10.24 -11.42
C GLU A 37 -2.05 -10.13 -10.20
N GLN A 38 -3.32 -10.54 -10.33
CA GLN A 38 -4.27 -10.56 -9.21
C GLN A 38 -3.86 -11.55 -8.12
N GLN A 39 -3.32 -12.72 -8.50
CA GLN A 39 -2.81 -13.71 -7.54
C GLN A 39 -1.61 -13.17 -6.75
N GLU A 40 -0.67 -12.48 -7.40
CA GLU A 40 0.47 -11.88 -6.70
C GLU A 40 0.05 -10.72 -5.79
N ILE A 41 -0.93 -9.92 -6.20
CA ILE A 41 -1.53 -8.90 -5.32
C ILE A 41 -2.16 -9.56 -4.10
N GLN A 42 -2.99 -10.59 -4.29
CA GLN A 42 -3.66 -11.28 -3.19
C GLN A 42 -2.66 -11.91 -2.24
N LYS A 43 -1.64 -12.59 -2.76
CA LYS A 43 -0.58 -13.18 -1.95
C LYS A 43 0.18 -12.14 -1.14
N ALA A 44 0.50 -10.98 -1.73
CA ALA A 44 1.16 -9.90 -1.02
C ALA A 44 0.28 -9.26 0.07
N VAL A 45 -1.05 -9.24 -0.14
CA VAL A 45 -2.05 -8.80 0.84
C VAL A 45 -2.17 -9.80 1.99
N ASP A 46 -2.29 -11.10 1.69
CA ASP A 46 -2.42 -12.15 2.70
C ASP A 46 -1.18 -12.21 3.60
N GLU A 47 0.02 -12.15 3.01
CA GLU A 47 1.29 -12.15 3.75
C GLU A 47 1.41 -10.94 4.69
N ILE A 48 0.99 -9.74 4.26
CA ILE A 48 1.07 -8.55 5.11
C ILE A 48 -0.01 -8.57 6.19
N ASP A 49 -1.20 -9.07 5.89
CA ASP A 49 -2.29 -9.19 6.86
C ASP A 49 -1.94 -10.21 7.95
N GLU A 50 -1.34 -11.34 7.58
CA GLU A 50 -0.85 -12.33 8.53
C GLU A 50 0.16 -11.69 9.51
N LYS A 51 1.15 -10.96 8.99
CA LYS A 51 2.12 -10.24 9.82
C LYS A 51 1.48 -9.21 10.74
N LEU A 52 0.54 -8.42 10.22
CA LEU A 52 -0.13 -7.36 10.97
C LEU A 52 -1.17 -7.93 11.95
N SER A 53 -1.62 -9.17 11.78
CA SER A 53 -2.54 -9.83 12.72
C SER A 53 -1.88 -10.23 14.05
N GLN A 54 -0.55 -10.12 14.15
CA GLN A 54 0.22 -10.48 15.33
C GLN A 54 0.96 -9.26 15.91
N PRO A 55 1.29 -9.27 17.21
CA PRO A 55 2.21 -8.28 17.78
C PRO A 55 3.56 -8.31 17.08
N ILE A 56 4.05 -7.14 16.67
CA ILE A 56 5.37 -7.01 16.05
C ILE A 56 6.40 -6.72 17.14
N ASN A 57 7.31 -7.66 17.34
CA ASN A 57 8.41 -7.50 18.29
C ASN A 57 9.55 -6.70 17.64
N ILE A 58 9.89 -5.56 18.23
CA ILE A 58 11.09 -4.78 17.89
C ILE A 58 11.89 -4.54 19.17
N SER A 59 13.21 -4.46 19.04
CA SER A 59 14.06 -4.08 20.18
C SER A 59 13.91 -2.59 20.49
N GLU A 60 14.11 -2.22 21.75
CA GLU A 60 14.10 -0.80 22.15
C GLU A 60 15.19 0.00 21.42
N ALA A 61 16.38 -0.60 21.22
CA ALA A 61 17.47 0.02 20.48
C ALA A 61 17.08 0.32 19.02
N GLU A 62 16.41 -0.63 18.36
CA GLU A 62 15.90 -0.44 17.00
C GLU A 62 14.82 0.64 16.94
N LEU A 63 13.88 0.66 17.89
CA LEU A 63 12.87 1.71 17.96
C LEU A 63 13.50 3.10 18.15
N ASN A 64 14.46 3.22 19.07
CA ASN A 64 15.15 4.47 19.33
C ASN A 64 15.93 4.97 18.10
N ALA A 65 16.57 4.07 17.35
CA ALA A 65 17.24 4.43 16.10
C ALA A 65 16.24 5.00 15.07
N ARG A 66 15.09 4.34 14.88
CA ARG A 66 14.03 4.81 13.98
C ARG A 66 13.47 6.18 14.40
N ILE A 67 13.30 6.39 15.70
CA ILE A 67 12.83 7.68 16.26
C ILE A 67 13.86 8.78 15.97
N SER A 68 15.14 8.51 16.17
CA SER A 68 16.21 9.46 15.87
C SER A 68 16.19 9.87 14.38
N GLU A 69 16.02 8.93 13.46
CA GLU A 69 15.91 9.21 12.03
C GLU A 69 14.61 9.96 11.68
N ALA A 70 13.51 9.64 12.36
CA ALA A 70 12.21 10.27 12.13
C ALA A 70 12.14 11.71 12.65
N LYS A 71 12.93 12.07 13.69
CA LYS A 71 12.96 13.43 14.25
C LYS A 71 13.38 14.51 13.25
N GLU A 72 14.22 14.17 12.29
CA GLU A 72 14.58 15.11 11.21
C GLU A 72 13.38 15.42 10.30
N ARG A 73 12.47 14.47 10.14
CA ARG A 73 11.31 14.57 9.23
C ARG A 73 10.04 15.04 9.92
N TYR A 74 9.90 14.74 11.21
CA TYR A 74 8.76 15.09 12.07
C TYR A 74 9.24 15.83 13.33
N PRO A 75 9.81 17.05 13.19
CA PRO A 75 10.42 17.77 14.31
C PRO A 75 9.42 18.16 15.39
N ASP A 76 8.13 18.26 15.05
CA ASP A 76 7.02 18.61 15.93
C ASP A 76 6.64 17.50 16.93
N LEU A 77 7.06 16.25 16.68
CA LEU A 77 6.85 15.16 17.63
C LEU A 77 8.01 15.07 18.64
N THR A 78 7.68 14.92 19.91
CA THR A 78 8.65 14.56 20.94
C THR A 78 9.00 13.08 20.85
N GLU A 79 10.18 12.69 21.36
CA GLU A 79 10.58 11.28 21.38
C GLU A 79 9.61 10.43 22.21
N GLU A 80 9.15 10.95 23.34
CA GLU A 80 8.16 10.28 24.19
C GLU A 80 6.87 10.02 23.42
N ARG A 81 6.40 11.00 22.65
CA ARG A 81 5.19 10.86 21.83
C ARG A 81 5.40 9.83 20.72
N MET A 82 6.55 9.84 20.05
CA MET A 82 6.88 8.84 19.04
C MET A 82 6.94 7.43 19.62
N LYS A 83 7.53 7.24 20.81
CA LYS A 83 7.57 5.96 21.54
C LYS A 83 6.16 5.49 21.91
N GLU A 84 5.35 6.37 22.50
CA GLU A 84 3.97 6.08 22.86
C GLU A 84 3.17 5.59 21.64
N LEU A 85 3.24 6.32 20.53
CA LEU A 85 2.58 5.96 19.27
C LEU A 85 3.10 4.62 18.73
N ALA A 86 4.41 4.38 18.78
CA ALA A 86 4.99 3.13 18.32
C ALA A 86 4.48 1.95 19.16
N TYR A 87 4.53 2.03 20.50
CA TYR A 87 4.03 0.96 21.37
C TYR A 87 2.53 0.71 21.20
N GLN A 88 1.74 1.77 21.01
CA GLN A 88 0.30 1.69 20.71
C GLN A 88 0.00 1.10 19.33
N THR A 89 0.96 1.05 18.41
CA THR A 89 0.71 0.62 17.04
C THR A 89 1.50 -0.60 16.61
N LEU A 90 2.39 -1.14 17.43
CA LEU A 90 3.10 -2.40 17.12
C LEU A 90 2.29 -3.65 17.47
N THR A 91 1.29 -3.53 18.34
CA THR A 91 0.34 -4.62 18.63
C THR A 91 -1.03 -4.36 18.00
N PRO A 92 -1.70 -5.39 17.44
CA PRO A 92 -3.05 -5.24 16.90
C PRO A 92 -4.11 -5.08 18.00
N TYR A 93 -3.77 -5.36 19.25
CA TYR A 93 -4.68 -5.31 20.40
C TYR A 93 -4.70 -3.97 21.12
N SER A 94 -3.74 -3.10 20.83
CA SER A 94 -3.72 -1.74 21.36
C SER A 94 -4.59 -0.87 20.48
N TYR A 95 -5.66 -0.35 21.08
CA TYR A 95 -6.49 0.67 20.50
C TYR A 95 -6.33 1.93 21.32
N ARG A 96 -5.97 3.04 20.69
CA ARG A 96 -6.13 4.34 21.34
C ARG A 96 -7.64 4.55 21.52
N ALA A 97 -8.11 4.54 22.76
CA ALA A 97 -9.52 4.80 23.06
C ALA A 97 -9.90 6.14 22.40
N SER A 98 -10.71 6.07 21.35
CA SER A 98 -11.53 7.19 20.91
C SER A 98 -10.81 8.52 20.78
N VAL A 99 -10.24 8.86 19.62
CA VAL A 99 -10.02 10.28 19.24
C VAL A 99 -11.35 11.05 19.07
N TRP A 100 -12.45 10.54 19.65
CA TRP A 100 -13.73 11.21 19.89
C TRP A 100 -13.60 12.50 20.73
N ASP A 101 -12.39 12.89 21.16
CA ASP A 101 -12.10 14.22 21.69
C ASP A 101 -12.23 15.34 20.63
N GLY A 102 -12.55 14.96 19.39
CA GLY A 102 -12.81 15.88 18.28
C GLY A 102 -11.54 16.47 17.67
N LYS A 103 -10.36 16.03 18.11
CA LYS A 103 -9.09 16.64 17.68
C LYS A 103 -8.37 15.86 16.60
N GLY A 104 -8.78 14.67 16.17
CA GLY A 104 -8.06 13.91 15.14
C GLY A 104 -6.57 13.66 15.48
N VAL A 105 -5.80 13.07 14.57
CA VAL A 105 -4.34 12.91 14.71
C VAL A 105 -3.61 13.90 13.82
N THR A 106 -2.43 14.39 14.19
CA THR A 106 -1.67 15.29 13.30
C THR A 106 -1.13 14.52 12.08
N LEU A 107 -0.77 15.25 11.02
CA LEU A 107 -0.11 14.62 9.86
C LEU A 107 1.16 13.89 10.26
N SER A 108 1.98 14.48 11.15
CA SER A 108 3.22 13.88 11.64
C SER A 108 2.96 12.62 12.45
N GLU A 109 1.96 12.61 13.33
CA GLU A 109 1.58 11.41 14.10
C GLU A 109 1.15 10.27 13.18
N PHE A 110 0.29 10.55 12.21
CA PHE A 110 -0.18 9.54 11.26
C PHE A 110 0.96 9.03 10.37
N ALA A 111 1.79 9.95 9.84
CA ALA A 111 2.93 9.62 9.00
C ALA A 111 3.95 8.73 9.74
N TRP A 112 4.31 9.10 10.96
CA TRP A 112 5.22 8.34 11.82
C TRP A 112 4.73 6.91 12.06
N VAL A 113 3.44 6.74 12.41
CA VAL A 113 2.88 5.41 12.66
C VAL A 113 2.88 4.55 11.41
N VAL A 114 2.48 5.11 10.26
CA VAL A 114 2.48 4.39 8.98
C VAL A 114 3.90 3.92 8.64
N GLU A 115 4.89 4.79 8.75
CA GLU A 115 6.27 4.45 8.44
C GLU A 115 6.90 3.48 9.43
N ASN A 116 6.60 3.61 10.72
CA ASN A 116 7.05 2.65 11.72
C ASN A 116 6.47 1.26 11.43
N LEU A 117 5.19 1.17 11.03
CA LEU A 117 4.60 -0.10 10.61
C LEU A 117 5.18 -0.64 9.30
N ILE A 118 5.48 0.23 8.33
CA ILE A 118 6.22 -0.16 7.12
C ILE A 118 7.58 -0.73 7.52
N ALA A 119 8.33 -0.04 8.38
CA ALA A 119 9.64 -0.45 8.88
C ALA A 119 9.61 -1.80 9.61
N SER A 120 8.52 -2.08 10.31
CA SER A 120 8.32 -3.32 11.05
C SER A 120 7.82 -4.49 10.21
N ALA A 121 6.93 -4.25 9.24
CA ALA A 121 6.25 -5.32 8.52
C ALA A 121 6.88 -5.66 7.16
N ILE A 122 7.55 -4.68 6.53
CA ILE A 122 8.18 -4.81 5.21
C ILE A 122 9.69 -4.98 5.39
N SER A 123 10.25 -6.00 4.73
CA SER A 123 11.70 -6.25 4.77
C SER A 123 12.49 -5.06 4.22
N GLY A 124 13.43 -4.53 5.01
CA GLY A 124 14.18 -3.31 4.69
C GLY A 124 13.40 -2.01 4.89
N GLY A 125 12.20 -2.08 5.48
CA GLY A 125 11.36 -0.95 5.85
C GLY A 125 11.03 -0.02 4.70
N VAL A 126 11.07 1.29 4.96
CA VAL A 126 10.74 2.34 3.96
C VAL A 126 11.70 2.26 2.78
N ALA A 127 13.00 2.04 3.01
CA ALA A 127 13.99 1.83 1.95
C ALA A 127 13.74 0.54 1.15
N GLY A 128 13.04 -0.43 1.75
CA GLY A 128 12.65 -1.70 1.16
C GLY A 128 11.52 -1.62 0.12
N ILE A 129 10.79 -0.50 0.02
CA ILE A 129 9.66 -0.34 -0.91
C ILE A 129 10.09 -0.58 -2.36
N GLY A 130 11.25 -0.08 -2.77
CA GLY A 130 11.79 -0.33 -4.11
C GLY A 130 12.04 -1.81 -4.39
N ASN A 131 12.51 -2.57 -3.39
CA ASN A 131 12.70 -4.01 -3.51
C ASN A 131 11.37 -4.77 -3.53
N LEU A 132 10.36 -4.31 -2.78
CA LEU A 132 9.01 -4.86 -2.84
C LEU A 132 8.43 -4.70 -4.24
N VAL A 133 8.52 -3.50 -4.82
CA VAL A 133 8.06 -3.21 -6.20
C VAL A 133 8.80 -4.09 -7.21
N LYS A 134 10.13 -4.24 -7.09
CA LYS A 134 10.91 -5.09 -7.99
C LYS A 134 10.51 -6.58 -7.91
N LYS A 135 10.19 -7.06 -6.70
CA LYS A 135 9.88 -8.49 -6.47
C LYS A 135 8.44 -8.86 -6.80
N ARG A 136 7.48 -7.99 -6.49
CA ARG A 136 6.04 -8.28 -6.52
C ARG A 136 5.26 -7.42 -7.53
N GLY A 137 5.89 -6.41 -8.11
CA GLY A 137 5.24 -5.42 -8.96
C GLY A 137 4.66 -4.24 -8.18
N LEU A 138 4.38 -3.15 -8.91
CA LEU A 138 3.89 -1.90 -8.33
C LEU A 138 2.50 -2.05 -7.69
N ALA A 139 1.59 -2.75 -8.36
CA ALA A 139 0.22 -2.94 -7.87
C ALA A 139 0.19 -3.70 -6.53
N ALA A 140 0.95 -4.79 -6.42
CA ALA A 140 1.07 -5.55 -5.18
C ALA A 140 1.73 -4.71 -4.06
N ALA A 141 2.78 -3.94 -4.39
CA ALA A 141 3.42 -3.05 -3.42
C ALA A 141 2.45 -1.98 -2.89
N ARG A 142 1.65 -1.36 -3.77
CA ARG A 142 0.62 -0.40 -3.37
C ARG A 142 -0.44 -1.06 -2.48
N ALA A 143 -0.93 -2.24 -2.85
CA ALA A 143 -1.89 -2.98 -2.04
C ALA A 143 -1.34 -3.30 -0.65
N THR A 144 -0.09 -3.77 -0.54
CA THR A 144 0.60 -3.99 0.73
C THR A 144 0.65 -2.71 1.57
N LEU A 145 1.04 -1.59 0.98
CA LEU A 145 1.10 -0.30 1.67
C LEU A 145 -0.30 0.17 2.12
N SER A 146 -1.35 -0.07 1.32
CA SER A 146 -2.74 0.20 1.70
C SER A 146 -3.16 -0.59 2.94
N ARG A 147 -2.79 -1.88 3.05
CA ARG A 147 -3.08 -2.69 4.25
C ARG A 147 -2.34 -2.18 5.49
N VAL A 148 -1.08 -1.77 5.32
CA VAL A 148 -0.30 -1.15 6.42
C VAL A 148 -0.97 0.15 6.88
N ALA A 149 -1.34 1.03 5.96
CA ALA A 149 -2.00 2.29 6.27
C ALA A 149 -3.35 2.11 6.97
N LYS A 150 -4.15 1.14 6.54
CA LYS A 150 -5.40 0.78 7.22
C LYS A 150 -5.15 0.31 8.65
N ASN A 151 -4.17 -0.57 8.86
CA ASN A 151 -3.80 -1.02 10.20
C ASN A 151 -3.29 0.12 11.07
N ALA A 152 -2.52 1.06 10.51
CA ALA A 152 -2.13 2.29 11.20
C ALA A 152 -3.36 3.07 11.69
N ALA A 153 -4.33 3.31 10.81
CA ALA A 153 -5.56 4.02 11.15
C ALA A 153 -6.41 3.28 12.20
N ILE A 154 -6.49 1.96 12.13
CA ILE A 154 -7.20 1.13 13.12
C ILE A 154 -6.54 1.27 14.50
N ARG A 155 -5.21 1.11 14.57
CA ARG A 155 -4.45 1.16 15.84
C ARG A 155 -4.44 2.56 16.46
N LEU A 156 -4.47 3.60 15.62
CA LEU A 156 -4.61 5.00 16.03
C LEU A 156 -6.03 5.38 16.48
N GLY A 157 -7.02 4.51 16.28
CA GLY A 157 -8.41 4.78 16.63
C GLY A 157 -9.16 5.75 15.72
N ILE A 158 -8.61 6.04 14.53
CA ILE A 158 -9.21 6.97 13.55
C ILE A 158 -9.88 6.24 12.38
N TYR A 159 -9.89 4.91 12.37
CA TYR A 159 -10.47 4.15 11.28
C TYR A 159 -11.98 4.35 11.19
N SER A 160 -12.43 4.71 9.98
CA SER A 160 -13.83 4.72 9.58
C SER A 160 -13.97 4.04 8.22
N ASN A 161 -15.18 3.58 7.87
CA ASN A 161 -15.41 2.96 6.54
C ASN A 161 -15.02 3.91 5.40
N TRP A 162 -15.30 5.20 5.56
CA TRP A 162 -14.93 6.24 4.61
C TRP A 162 -13.40 6.36 4.47
N LEU A 163 -12.67 6.40 5.60
CA LEU A 163 -11.21 6.44 5.57
C LEU A 163 -10.63 5.15 4.97
N GLY A 164 -11.24 3.99 5.24
CA GLY A 164 -10.84 2.72 4.65
C GLY A 164 -10.85 2.73 3.12
N VAL A 165 -11.92 3.28 2.50
CA VAL A 165 -12.04 3.40 1.03
C VAL A 165 -10.95 4.32 0.46
N ILE A 166 -10.62 5.39 1.18
CA ILE A 166 -9.55 6.31 0.80
C ILE A 166 -8.19 5.63 0.84
N LEU A 167 -7.89 4.93 1.93
CA LEU A 167 -6.61 4.27 2.12
C LEU A 167 -6.38 3.12 1.13
N ASP A 168 -7.44 2.50 0.59
CA ASP A 168 -7.31 1.52 -0.49
C ASP A 168 -6.66 2.10 -1.75
N ARG A 169 -6.94 3.36 -2.06
CA ARG A 169 -6.57 4.01 -3.33
C ARG A 169 -5.48 5.07 -3.18
N ALA A 170 -5.18 5.51 -1.96
CA ALA A 170 -4.25 6.62 -1.72
C ALA A 170 -2.88 6.41 -2.40
N PHE A 171 -2.38 5.17 -2.41
CA PHE A 171 -1.09 4.81 -3.00
C PHE A 171 -1.04 4.86 -4.53
N ASP A 172 -2.19 5.03 -5.20
CA ASP A 172 -2.24 5.33 -6.64
C ASP A 172 -1.94 6.80 -6.94
N TYR A 173 -2.15 7.68 -5.97
CA TYR A 173 -2.05 9.14 -6.12
C TYR A 173 -0.80 9.74 -5.48
N ILE A 174 -0.08 8.98 -4.65
CA ILE A 174 1.14 9.46 -3.98
C ILE A 174 2.39 8.78 -4.53
N ASN A 175 3.52 9.49 -4.44
CA ASN A 175 4.82 8.93 -4.75
C ASN A 175 5.32 8.07 -3.58
N ILE A 176 5.20 6.75 -3.72
CA ILE A 176 5.59 5.78 -2.69
C ILE A 176 7.11 5.72 -2.42
N PHE A 177 7.93 6.36 -3.26
CA PHE A 177 9.38 6.37 -3.12
C PHE A 177 9.91 7.61 -2.40
N TYR A 178 9.05 8.57 -2.04
CA TYR A 178 9.46 9.82 -1.42
C TYR A 178 8.55 10.18 -0.24
N ASN A 179 9.09 10.06 0.99
CA ASN A 179 8.41 10.39 2.25
C ASN A 179 6.97 9.83 2.29
N VAL A 180 6.87 8.51 2.10
CA VAL A 180 5.60 7.80 1.88
C VAL A 180 4.57 8.04 2.99
N GLY A 181 5.01 8.12 4.26
CA GLY A 181 4.11 8.38 5.38
C GLY A 181 3.51 9.78 5.30
N TYR A 182 4.34 10.78 5.07
CA TYR A 182 3.88 12.17 5.03
C TYR A 182 3.08 12.48 3.76
N GLY A 183 3.47 11.90 2.62
CA GLY A 183 2.72 11.97 1.37
C GLY A 183 1.31 11.40 1.53
N LEU A 184 1.20 10.24 2.20
CA LEU A 184 -0.10 9.66 2.53
C LEU A 184 -0.90 10.57 3.47
N ALA A 185 -0.29 11.07 4.54
CA ALA A 185 -0.96 11.93 5.51
C ALA A 185 -1.54 13.20 4.86
N LYS A 186 -0.74 13.87 4.01
CA LYS A 186 -1.20 15.03 3.24
C LYS A 186 -2.32 14.69 2.27
N TYR A 187 -2.23 13.55 1.59
CA TYR A 187 -3.29 13.11 0.69
C TYR A 187 -4.61 12.94 1.44
N VAL A 188 -4.59 12.27 2.60
CA VAL A 188 -5.81 12.06 3.41
C VAL A 188 -6.38 13.39 3.94
N ASP A 189 -5.55 14.27 4.51
CA ASP A 189 -5.98 15.60 4.98
C ASP A 189 -6.57 16.46 3.84
N SER A 190 -6.09 16.30 2.60
CA SER A 190 -6.64 17.05 1.46
C SER A 190 -8.08 16.67 1.10
N ILE A 191 -8.58 15.51 1.55
CA ILE A 191 -9.89 14.97 1.20
C ILE A 191 -10.79 14.69 2.39
N ASP A 192 -10.31 14.87 3.62
CA ASP A 192 -11.10 14.62 4.83
C ASP A 192 -12.18 15.65 5.13
N PHE A 193 -12.89 15.46 6.24
CA PHE A 193 -14.03 16.31 6.61
C PHE A 193 -13.62 17.76 6.92
N HIS A 194 -12.38 17.98 7.37
CA HIS A 194 -11.82 19.31 7.68
C HIS A 194 -10.51 19.54 6.93
N LYS A 195 -10.65 19.70 5.62
CA LYS A 195 -9.52 19.66 4.68
C LYS A 195 -8.40 20.65 4.99
N ASN A 196 -7.17 20.16 4.82
CA ASN A 196 -5.93 20.93 4.89
C ASN A 196 -5.73 21.67 6.22
N ASN A 197 -6.21 21.08 7.33
CA ASN A 197 -6.02 21.65 8.66
C ASN A 197 -4.79 21.07 9.39
N GLY A 198 -4.03 20.20 8.72
CA GLY A 198 -2.84 19.57 9.28
C GLY A 198 -3.16 18.39 10.21
N ARG A 199 -4.38 17.85 10.14
CA ARG A 199 -4.85 16.75 10.98
C ARG A 199 -5.72 15.81 10.15
N ILE A 200 -5.72 14.54 10.52
CA ILE A 200 -6.61 13.54 9.95
C ILE A 200 -7.90 13.50 10.76
N ASN A 201 -8.99 13.93 10.14
CA ASN A 201 -10.30 14.05 10.74
C ASN A 201 -11.27 13.10 10.03
N ALA A 202 -11.55 11.97 10.66
CA ALA A 202 -12.38 10.92 10.07
C ALA A 202 -13.90 11.12 10.29
N TRP A 203 -14.30 12.28 10.83
CA TRP A 203 -15.69 12.67 11.11
C TRP A 203 -15.91 14.20 10.90
N PRO A 204 -17.15 14.65 10.65
CA PRO A 204 -17.52 16.06 10.49
C PRO A 204 -17.53 16.89 11.78
#